data_AF-A0A4Q0SXT2-F1
#
_entry.id   AF-A0A4Q0SXT2-F1
#
_cell.length_a   1.000
_cell.length_b   1.000
_cell.length_c   1.000
_cell.angle_alpha   90.00
_cell.angle_beta   90.00
_cell.angle_gamma   90.00
#
_symmetry.space_group_name_H-M   'P 1'
#
loop_
_entity.id
_entity.type
_entity.pdbx_description
1 polymer ?
#
loop_
_entity_poly.entity_id
_entity_poly.type
_entity_poly.pdbx_seq_one_letter_code
_entity_poly.pdbx_strand_id
1 'polypeptide(L)'
;MKNGQLLEAAEKAGFDVLLTGDRTLHYEQNVTARKIAIVSLSAISWPLLEPNLDLIRAAVDHAEVGSFTAVDCGVFKRAPRIP
;
A
#
# COMPACT_ATOMS: atom_id res chain seq x y z
N MET A 1 11.91 -1.67 -14.50
CA MET A 1 12.56 -2.11 -13.24
C MET A 1 11.62 -3.11 -12.59
N LYS A 2 12.12 -4.25 -12.08
CA LYS A 2 11.27 -5.26 -11.45
C LYS A 2 10.98 -4.83 -10.00
N ASN A 3 9.72 -4.91 -9.56
CA ASN A 3 9.27 -4.58 -8.20
C ASN A 3 10.12 -5.28 -7.11
N GLY A 4 10.67 -6.45 -7.42
CA GLY A 4 11.55 -7.19 -6.52
C GLY A 4 12.87 -6.49 -6.12
N GLN A 5 13.47 -5.64 -6.98
CA GLN A 5 14.69 -4.90 -6.64
C GLN A 5 14.41 -3.73 -5.68
N LEU A 6 13.26 -3.07 -5.86
CA LEU A 6 12.82 -1.99 -4.97
C LEU A 6 12.59 -2.51 -3.55
N LEU A 7 11.89 -3.64 -3.45
CA LEU A 7 11.63 -4.31 -2.17
C LEU A 7 12.92 -4.75 -1.48
N GLU A 8 13.88 -5.31 -2.23
CA GLU A 8 15.17 -5.73 -1.67
C GLU A 8 16.00 -4.54 -1.18
N ALA A 9 15.99 -3.43 -1.92
CA ALA A 9 16.65 -2.19 -1.51
C ALA A 9 16.00 -1.61 -0.24
N ALA A 10 14.67 -1.65 -0.14
CA ALA A 10 13.95 -1.18 1.04
C ALA A 10 14.28 -2.02 2.28
N GLU A 11 14.31 -3.35 2.15
CA GLU A 11 14.75 -4.25 3.24
C GLU A 11 16.20 -3.98 3.66
N LYS A 12 17.11 -3.83 2.69
CA LYS A 12 18.53 -3.51 2.95
C LYS A 12 18.72 -2.15 3.62
N ALA A 13 17.85 -1.19 3.34
CA ALA A 13 17.84 0.11 3.98
C ALA A 13 17.18 0.11 5.36
N GLY A 14 16.59 -1.01 5.79
CA GLY A 14 15.97 -1.17 7.11
C GLY A 14 14.55 -0.62 7.21
N PHE A 15 13.81 -0.54 6.10
CA PHE A 15 12.40 -0.19 6.15
C PHE A 15 11.54 -1.39 6.57
N ASP A 16 10.67 -1.19 7.56
CA ASP A 16 9.77 -2.23 8.07
C ASP A 16 8.49 -2.36 7.24
N VAL A 17 7.99 -1.26 6.66
CA VAL A 17 6.71 -1.21 5.93
C VAL A 17 6.86 -0.46 4.60
N LEU A 18 6.38 -1.08 3.52
CA LEU A 18 6.15 -0.42 2.23
C LEU A 18 4.66 -0.07 2.09
N LEU A 19 4.36 1.23 2.06
CA LEU A 19 3.03 1.75 1.69
C LEU A 19 2.98 2.04 0.19
N THR A 20 2.06 1.43 -0.55
CA THR A 20 1.98 1.56 -2.01
C THR A 20 0.55 1.59 -2.53
N GLY A 21 0.31 2.21 -3.69
CA GLY A 21 -0.95 2.11 -4.44
C GLY A 21 -0.98 0.97 -5.46
N ASP A 22 0.11 0.21 -5.56
CA ASP A 22 0.20 -0.95 -6.45
C ASP A 22 -0.54 -2.13 -5.82
N ARG A 23 -1.65 -2.53 -6.45
CA ARG A 23 -2.47 -3.69 -6.05
C ARG A 23 -2.05 -5.00 -6.72
N THR A 24 -1.18 -4.93 -7.72
CA THR A 24 -0.67 -6.10 -8.44
C THR A 24 0.50 -6.76 -7.74
N LEU A 25 1.14 -6.03 -6.80
CA LEU A 25 2.30 -6.49 -6.05
C LEU A 25 2.08 -7.82 -5.29
N HIS A 26 0.86 -8.10 -4.80
CA HIS A 26 0.53 -9.38 -4.16
C HIS A 26 0.58 -10.57 -5.13
N TYR A 27 0.21 -10.33 -6.40
CA TYR A 27 0.14 -11.35 -7.44
C TYR A 27 1.49 -11.54 -8.16
N GLU A 28 2.34 -10.52 -8.13
CA GLU A 28 3.70 -10.60 -8.64
C GLU A 28 4.64 -11.24 -7.61
N GLN A 29 4.76 -12.57 -7.72
CA GLN A 29 5.90 -13.41 -7.34
C GLN A 29 6.75 -12.96 -6.12
N ASN A 30 6.61 -13.70 -5.02
CA ASN A 30 7.47 -13.71 -3.82
C ASN A 30 7.30 -12.58 -2.80
N VAL A 31 6.07 -12.12 -2.52
CA VAL A 31 5.81 -11.32 -1.31
C VAL A 31 5.93 -12.18 -0.03
N THR A 32 5.57 -13.46 -0.12
CA THR A 32 5.55 -14.42 1.01
C THR A 32 6.93 -14.80 1.58
N ALA A 33 8.03 -14.45 0.91
CA ALA A 33 9.39 -14.73 1.39
C ALA A 33 10.14 -13.47 1.88
N ARG A 34 9.46 -12.31 1.92
CA ARG A 34 10.03 -11.01 2.25
C ARG A 34 9.84 -10.70 3.73
N LYS A 35 10.75 -9.91 4.30
CA LYS A 35 10.65 -9.41 5.68
C LYS A 35 9.92 -8.07 5.74
N ILE A 36 9.97 -7.26 4.69
CA ILE A 36 9.24 -6.00 4.64
C ILE A 36 7.72 -6.26 4.59
N ALA A 37 6.98 -5.61 5.47
CA ALA A 37 5.52 -5.63 5.43
C ALA A 37 5.02 -4.73 4.29
N ILE A 38 3.88 -5.08 3.69
CA ILE A 38 3.33 -4.33 2.56
C ILE A 38 1.90 -3.89 2.88
N VAL A 39 1.66 -2.59 2.77
CA VAL A 39 0.33 -2.00 2.85
C VAL A 39 -0.05 -1.45 1.47
N SER A 40 -1.06 -2.04 0.84
CA SER A 40 -1.54 -1.67 -0.49
C SER A 40 -2.82 -0.84 -0.40
N LEU A 41 -2.84 0.36 -0.97
CA LEU A 41 -3.97 1.29 -0.96
C LEU A 41 -4.78 1.14 -2.26
N SER A 42 -6.10 1.14 -2.17
CA SER A 42 -6.97 1.10 -3.36
C SER A 42 -6.94 2.39 -4.20
N ALA A 43 -6.47 3.50 -3.60
CA ALA A 43 -6.27 4.78 -4.26
C ALA A 43 -5.06 5.53 -3.67
N ILE A 44 -4.49 6.46 -4.44
CA ILE A 44 -3.34 7.29 -4.03
C ILE A 44 -3.62 8.79 -4.13
N SER A 45 -4.85 9.19 -4.49
CA SER A 45 -5.22 10.60 -4.55
C SER A 45 -5.56 11.12 -3.16
N TRP A 46 -5.01 12.29 -2.81
CA TRP A 46 -5.23 12.90 -1.50
C TRP A 46 -6.71 12.99 -1.06
N PRO A 47 -7.68 13.36 -1.94
CA PRO A 47 -9.09 13.41 -1.54
C PRO A 47 -9.70 12.07 -1.11
N LEU A 48 -9.09 10.95 -1.51
CA LEU A 48 -9.50 9.61 -1.07
C LEU A 48 -8.69 9.14 0.13
N LEU A 49 -7.45 9.61 0.28
CA LEU A 49 -6.60 9.25 1.42
C LEU A 49 -7.00 10.00 2.69
N GLU A 50 -7.24 11.30 2.60
CA GLU A 50 -7.56 12.20 3.73
C GLU A 50 -8.67 11.66 4.66
N PRO A 51 -9.84 11.23 4.15
CA PRO A 51 -10.88 10.68 5.02
C PRO A 51 -10.55 9.29 5.59
N ASN A 52 -9.56 8.58 5.04
CA ASN A 52 -9.18 7.22 5.42
C ASN A 52 -7.83 7.15 6.15
N LEU A 53 -7.26 8.28 6.57
CA LEU A 53 -5.93 8.32 7.22
C LEU A 53 -5.86 7.46 8.48
N ASP A 54 -6.93 7.38 9.27
CA ASP A 54 -6.96 6.53 10.46
C ASP A 54 -6.88 5.03 10.12
N LEU A 55 -7.52 4.61 9.03
CA LEU A 55 -7.46 3.23 8.54
C LEU A 55 -6.06 2.90 8.01
N ILE A 56 -5.46 3.83 7.26
CA ILE A 56 -4.10 3.69 6.74
C ILE A 56 -3.11 3.61 7.91
N ARG A 57 -3.25 4.49 8.91
CA ARG A 57 -2.41 4.47 10.12
C ARG A 57 -2.54 3.13 10.85
N ALA A 58 -3.75 2.67 11.13
CA ALA A 58 -3.97 1.39 11.80
C ALA A 58 -3.35 0.22 11.02
N ALA A 59 -3.47 0.21 9.69
CA ALA A 59 -2.87 -0.83 8.86
C ALA A 59 -1.34 -0.83 8.91
N VAL A 60 -0.72 0.35 9.03
CA VAL A 60 0.74 0.48 9.21
C VAL A 60 1.16 0.07 10.62
N ASP A 61 0.44 0.50 11.65
CA ASP A 61 0.75 0.20 13.06
C ASP A 61 0.63 -1.30 13.38
N HIS A 62 -0.27 -2.01 12.69
CA HIS A 62 -0.48 -3.45 12.83
C HIS A 62 0.25 -4.29 11.77
N ALA A 63 1.10 -3.67 10.94
CA ALA A 63 1.84 -4.40 9.91
C ALA A 63 2.90 -5.31 10.55
N GLU A 64 2.76 -6.61 10.35
CA GLU A 64 3.74 -7.61 10.80
C GLU A 64 4.79 -7.90 9.71
N VAL A 65 5.96 -8.39 10.12
CA VAL A 65 7.06 -8.76 9.21
C VAL A 65 6.56 -9.69 8.09
N GLY A 66 6.75 -9.28 6.84
CA GLY A 66 6.32 -10.03 5.65
C GLY A 66 4.81 -10.11 5.44
N SER A 67 4.01 -9.39 6.24
CA SER A 67 2.56 -9.33 6.07
C SER A 67 2.18 -8.52 4.83
N PHE A 68 0.97 -8.79 4.33
CA PHE A 68 0.35 -8.00 3.29
C PHE A 68 -1.05 -7.57 3.75
N THR A 69 -1.29 -6.25 3.75
CA THR A 69 -2.57 -5.65 4.14
C THR A 69 -3.07 -4.76 3.01
N ALA A 70 -4.29 -5.01 2.53
CA ALA A 70 -4.96 -4.13 1.59
C ALA A 70 -5.90 -3.17 2.33
N VAL A 71 -5.81 -1.87 2.05
CA VAL A 71 -6.66 -0.83 2.62
C VAL A 71 -7.49 -0.22 1.52
N ASP A 72 -8.81 -0.35 1.63
CA ASP A 72 -9.72 0.31 0.72
C ASP A 72 -9.92 1.79 1.12
N CYS A 73 -9.35 2.69 0.32
CA CYS A 73 -9.53 4.15 0.45
C CYS A 73 -10.72 4.67 -0.37
N GLY A 74 -11.53 3.76 -0.95
CA GLY A 74 -12.67 4.07 -1.78
C GLY A 74 -12.33 4.42 -3.23
N VAL A 75 -13.36 4.82 -3.97
CA VAL A 75 -13.27 5.18 -5.38
C VAL A 75 -13.60 6.66 -5.57
N PHE A 76 -12.87 7.32 -6.46
CA PHE A 76 -13.15 8.70 -6.80
C PHE A 76 -14.53 8.79 -7.46
N LYS A 77 -15.51 9.33 -6.73
CA LYS A 77 -16.81 9.69 -7.31
C LYS A 77 -16.67 11.10 -7.87
N ARG A 78 -16.62 11.22 -9.20
CA ARG A 78 -16.74 12.54 -9.84
C ARG A 78 -18.03 13.19 -9.35
N ALA A 79 -17.92 14.39 -8.78
CA ALA A 79 -19.10 15.20 -8.56
C ALA A 79 -19.82 15.40 -9.90
N PRO A 80 -21.17 15.32 -9.94
CA PRO A 80 -21.90 15.61 -11.16
C PRO A 80 -21.54 17.04 -11.60
N ARG A 81 -21.21 17.19 -12.89
CA ARG A 81 -21.00 18.50 -13.49
C ARG A 81 -22.33 19.25 -13.40
N ILE A 82 -22.42 20.25 -12.53
CA ILE A 82 -23.58 21.14 -12.50
C ILE A 82 -23.61 21.82 -13.87
N PRO A 83 -24.75 21.76 -14.60
CA PRO A 83 -24.87 22.32 -15.95
C PRO A 83 -24.69 23.84 -15.98
#